data_AF-A0AAP5LSY6-F1
#
_entry.id   AF-A0AAP5LSY6-F1
#
_cell.length_a   1.000
_cell.length_b   1.000
_cell.length_c   1.000
_cell.angle_alpha   90.00
_cell.angle_beta   90.00
_cell.angle_gamma   90.00
#
_symmetry.space_group_name_H-M   'P 1'
#
loop_
_entity.id
_entity.type
_entity.pdbx_description
1 polymer ?
#
loop_
_entity_poly.entity_id
_entity_poly.type
_entity_poly.pdbx_seq_one_letter_code
_entity_poly.pdbx_strand_id
1 'polypeptide(L)' 'MVSSRGKSKGCVATLIERKMRLYTAVRMPDRTALSMEIALSVAISQYPKGTFLTATADRGKEFACYASVEATH' A
#
# COMPACT_ATOMS: atom_id res chain seq x y z
N MET A 1 -6.46 -10.99 5.14
CA MET A 1 -5.86 -10.97 6.49
C MET A 1 -4.86 -12.11 6.63
N VAL A 2 -3.57 -11.83 6.80
CA VAL A 2 -2.56 -12.86 7.15
C VAL A 2 -2.15 -12.66 8.61
N SER A 3 -2.55 -13.60 9.45
CA SER A 3 -2.20 -13.69 10.88
C SER A 3 -0.70 -13.92 11.06
N SER A 4 -0.03 -13.06 11.83
CA SER A 4 1.38 -13.21 12.18
C SER A 4 1.53 -13.90 13.53
N ARG A 5 1.41 -15.22 13.55
CA ARG A 5 2.00 -16.06 14.60
C ARG A 5 3.28 -16.70 14.05
N GLY A 6 4.37 -15.94 14.00
CA GLY A 6 5.67 -16.50 13.67
C GLY A 6 6.69 -15.47 13.19
N LYS A 7 7.63 -15.11 14.07
CA LYS A 7 9.04 -14.66 13.92
C LYS A 7 9.48 -13.68 12.79
N SER A 8 8.79 -13.61 11.67
CA SER A 8 9.06 -12.73 10.53
C SER A 8 8.09 -11.54 10.55
N LYS A 9 8.63 -10.33 10.69
CA LYS A 9 7.86 -9.07 10.59
C LYS A 9 7.56 -8.66 9.14
N GLY A 10 8.25 -9.27 8.19
CA GLY A 10 8.08 -9.00 6.76
C GLY A 10 6.66 -9.26 6.30
N CYS A 11 6.14 -8.35 5.49
CA CYS A 11 4.81 -8.42 4.90
C CYS A 11 4.86 -7.98 3.43
N VAL A 12 3.73 -8.10 2.75
CA VAL A 12 3.58 -7.70 1.35
C VAL A 12 2.38 -6.78 1.27
N ALA A 13 2.56 -5.58 0.71
CA ALA A 13 1.47 -4.70 0.32
C ALA A 13 0.93 -5.19 -1.02
N THR A 14 -0.35 -5.49 -1.06
CA THR A 14 -1.04 -5.90 -2.29
C THR A 14 -1.96 -4.77 -2.72
N LEU A 15 -1.69 -4.18 -3.88
CA LEU A 15 -2.54 -3.19 -4.53
C LEU A 15 -3.28 -3.86 -5.68
N ILE A 16 -4.56 -3.54 -5.80
CA ILE A 16 -5.43 -4.09 -6.83
C ILE A 16 -6.05 -2.93 -7.59
N GLU A 17 -5.66 -2.80 -8.86
CA GLU A 17 -6.30 -1.84 -9.75
C GLU A 17 -7.63 -2.40 -10.23
N ARG A 18 -8.73 -1.71 -9.91
CA ARG A 18 -10.09 -2.22 -10.17
C ARG A 18 -10.47 -2.27 -11.66
N LYS A 19 -9.91 -1.39 -12.50
CA LYS A 19 -10.28 -1.26 -13.91
C LYS A 19 -9.60 -2.33 -14.77
N MET A 20 -8.27 -2.40 -14.71
CA MET A 20 -7.50 -3.38 -15.49
C MET A 20 -7.29 -4.72 -14.77
N ARG A 21 -7.75 -4.85 -13.51
CA ARG A 21 -7.51 -6.02 -12.64
C ARG A 21 -6.03 -6.31 -12.46
N LEU A 22 -5.21 -5.26 -12.40
CA LEU A 22 -3.78 -5.37 -12.20
C LEU A 22 -3.49 -5.61 -10.72
N TYR A 23 -2.62 -6.58 -10.44
CA TYR A 23 -2.17 -6.92 -9.10
C TYR A 23 -0.71 -6.52 -8.94
N THR A 24 -0.45 -5.58 -8.03
CA THR A 24 0.91 -5.15 -7.68
C THR A 24 1.20 -5.60 -6.26
N ALA A 25 2.28 -6.37 -6.09
CA ALA A 25 2.74 -6.83 -4.79
C ALA A 25 4.08 -6.19 -4.46
N VAL A 26 4.14 -5.41 -3.37
CA VAL A 26 5.36 -4.74 -2.91
C VAL A 26 5.80 -5.35 -1.58
N ARG A 27 7.04 -5.83 -1.53
CA ARG A 27 7.60 -6.42 -0.30
C ARG A 27 7.91 -5.30 0.70
N MET A 28 7.47 -5.50 1.94
CA MET A 28 7.68 -4.56 3.05
C MET A 28 8.41 -5.25 4.22
N PRO A 29 9.30 -4.54 4.92
CA PRO A 29 10.01 -5.09 6.08
C PRO A 29 9.10 -5.27 7.31
N ASP A 30 8.05 -4.45 7.43
CA ASP A 30 7.13 -4.42 8.57
C ASP A 30 5.78 -3.79 8.18
N ARG A 31 4.78 -3.96 9.05
CA ARG A 31 3.40 -3.47 8.87
C ARG A 31 3.19 -2.05 9.41
N THR A 32 4.22 -1.21 9.42
CA THR A 32 4.07 0.18 9.86
C THR A 32 3.49 1.06 8.76
N ALA A 33 2.88 2.18 9.14
CA ALA A 33 2.29 3.10 8.19
C ALA A 33 3.34 3.77 7.29
N LEU A 34 4.55 4.02 7.80
CA LEU A 34 5.70 4.50 7.00
C LEU A 34 6.10 3.51 5.91
N SER A 35 6.27 2.23 6.28
CA SER A 35 6.58 1.17 5.30
C SER A 35 5.50 1.04 4.23
N MET A 36 4.22 1.21 4.61
CA MET A 36 3.09 1.18 3.69
C MET A 36 3.06 2.40 2.75
N GLU A 37 3.35 3.59 3.25
CA GLU A 37 3.44 4.82 2.45
C GLU A 37 4.55 4.74 1.40
N ILE A 38 5.74 4.26 1.78
CA ILE A 38 6.85 4.03 0.84
C ILE A 38 6.45 3.02 -0.22
N ALA A 39 5.84 1.90 0.17
CA ALA A 39 5.40 0.86 -0.76
C ALA A 39 4.36 1.39 -1.76
N LEU A 40 3.44 2.22 -1.28
CA LEU A 40 2.42 2.86 -2.10
C LEU A 40 3.03 3.90 -3.05
N SER A 41 3.97 4.72 -2.59
CA SER A 41 4.67 5.69 -3.43
C SER A 41 5.45 5.00 -4.55
N VAL A 42 6.14 3.89 -4.24
CA VAL A 42 6.82 3.05 -5.24
C VAL A 42 5.82 2.50 -6.25
N ALA A 43 4.66 2.00 -5.79
CA ALA A 43 3.63 1.50 -6.70
C ALA A 43 3.04 2.61 -7.59
N ILE A 44 2.72 3.79 -7.03
CA ILE A 44 2.13 4.91 -7.78
C ILE A 44 3.14 5.50 -8.77
N SER A 45 4.43 5.53 -8.43
CA SER A 45 5.50 6.03 -9.30
C SER A 45 5.64 5.27 -10.63
N GLN A 46 5.11 4.05 -10.71
CA GLN A 46 5.09 3.25 -11.95
C GLN A 46 4.04 3.76 -12.95
N TYR A 47 3.08 4.57 -12.50
CA TYR A 47 2.02 5.11 -13.33
C TYR A 47 2.29 6.58 -13.68
N PRO A 48 1.84 7.05 -14.85
CA PRO A 48 1.85 8.47 -15.17
C PRO A 48 1.08 9.29 -14.13
N LYS A 49 1.53 10.53 -13.89
CA LYS A 49 0.83 11.47 -13.00
C LYS A 49 -0.65 11.59 -13.41
N GLY A 50 -1.55 11.56 -12.42
CA GLY A 50 -3.00 11.63 -12.63
C GLY A 50 -3.70 10.30 -12.93
N THR A 51 -2.96 9.17 -12.98
CA THR A 51 -3.57 7.84 -13.17
C THR A 51 -4.22 7.33 -11.88
N PHE A 52 -3.63 7.65 -10.73
CA PHE A 52 -4.16 7.28 -9.43
C PHE A 52 -5.20 8.31 -8.99
N LEU A 53 -6.46 7.90 -8.88
CA LEU A 53 -7.58 8.79 -8.53
C LEU A 53 -8.09 8.53 -7.12
N THR A 54 -8.33 7.26 -6.79
CA THR A 54 -8.91 6.88 -5.49
C THR A 54 -8.32 5.56 -5.03
N ALA A 55 -8.05 5.47 -3.73
CA ALA A 55 -7.67 4.24 -3.05
C ALA A 55 -8.78 3.84 -2.08
N THR A 56 -9.03 2.55 -1.95
CA THR A 56 -9.87 2.02 -0.87
C THR A 56 -9.03 1.06 -0.06
N ALA A 57 -8.86 1.36 1.22
CA ALA A 57 -8.17 0.51 2.17
C ALA A 57 -9.14 0.06 3.28
N ASP A 58 -8.79 -1.00 4.00
CA ASP A 58 -9.49 -1.35 5.23
C ASP A 58 -9.10 -0.37 6.36
N ARG A 59 -9.68 -0.55 7.55
CA ARG A 59 -9.36 0.27 8.73
C ARG A 59 -8.12 -0.25 9.48
N GLY A 60 -7.17 -0.88 8.78
CA GLY A 60 -5.91 -1.33 9.34
C GLY A 60 -5.08 -0.18 9.90
N LYS A 61 -4.26 -0.44 10.93
CA LYS A 61 -3.40 0.58 11.57
C LYS A 61 -2.28 1.04 10.62
N GLU A 62 -1.89 0.17 9.70
CA GLU A 62 -0.97 0.42 8.60
C GLU A 62 -1.48 1.50 7.63
N PHE A 63 -2.79 1.77 7.60
CA PHE A 63 -3.41 2.81 6.77
C PHE A 63 -3.69 4.11 7.53
N ALA A 64 -3.23 4.24 8.77
CA ALA A 64 -3.42 5.47 9.56
C ALA A 64 -2.74 6.70 8.94
N CYS A 65 -1.80 6.53 8.01
CA CYS A 65 -1.11 7.62 7.29
C CYS A 65 -1.84 8.06 6.00
N TYR A 66 -3.15 7.75 5.85
CA TYR A 66 -3.90 8.07 4.63
C TYR A 66 -3.86 9.57 4.27
N ALA A 67 -3.83 10.47 5.26
CA ALA A 67 -3.78 11.91 5.03
C ALA A 67 -2.47 12.36 4.35
N SER A 68 -1.32 11.76 4.70
CA SER A 68 -0.04 12.06 4.06
C SER A 68 0.01 11.56 2.63
N VAL A 69 -0.61 10.40 2.38
CA VAL A 69 -0.72 9.80 1.05
C VAL A 69 -1.59 10.67 0.14
N GLU A 70 -2.76 11.13 0.61
CA GLU A 70 -3.65 12.02 -0.15
C GLU A 70 -3.03 13.40 -0.43
N ALA A 71 -2.17 13.90 0.46
CA ALA A 71 -1.47 15.16 0.23
C ALA A 71 -0.36 15.06 -0.83
N THR A 72 0.12 13.84 -1.11
CA THR A 72 1.30 13.60 -1.96
C THR A 72 0.93 13.16 -3.39
N HIS A 73 -0.26 12.57 -3.60
CA HIS A 73 -0.68 11.93 -4.85
C HIS A 73 -2.07 12.37 -5.30
#